data_AF-A0A2S4V714-F1
#
_entry.id   AF-A0A2S4V714-F1
#
_cell.length_a   1.000
_cell.length_b   1.000
_cell.length_c   1.000
_cell.angle_alpha   90.00
_cell.angle_beta   90.00
_cell.angle_gamma   90.00
#
_symmetry.space_group_name_H-M   'P 1'
#
loop_
_entity.id
_entity.type
_entity.pdbx_description
1 polymer ?
#
loop_
_entity_poly.entity_id
_entity_poly.type
_entity_poly.pdbx_seq_one_letter_code
_entity_poly.pdbx_strand_id
1 'polypeptide(L)'
;MNNDAEPPVDEQHVYSQEITQPRRSKRQGQSLLALQPTHSTARLSAPDSALMASTTIETNEFYQEHYKTFLAFETQLIRDLFVSEISLFLTKEEFTERIEEIMSKNKTYQEIQSTVLQLRIKRHYYDGIVKSMENPITPSSLSQPAI
;
A
#
# COMPACT_ATOMS: atom_id res chain seq x y z
N MET A 1 51.06 -18.34 25.39
CA MET A 1 50.31 -17.99 26.61
C MET A 1 50.70 -16.58 27.00
N ASN A 2 49.92 -15.59 26.57
CA ASN A 2 49.93 -14.24 27.13
C ASN A 2 48.46 -13.94 27.41
N ASN A 3 48.09 -14.04 28.68
CA ASN A 3 46.86 -13.50 29.22
C ASN A 3 47.18 -12.05 29.57
N ASP A 4 46.44 -11.09 29.03
CA ASP A 4 46.22 -9.83 29.73
C ASP A 4 44.81 -9.34 29.42
N ALA A 5 44.13 -9.00 30.51
CA ALA A 5 42.70 -8.87 30.63
C ALA A 5 42.26 -7.41 30.43
N GLU A 6 41.08 -7.24 29.81
CA GLU A 6 40.13 -6.13 30.07
C GLU A 6 39.54 -6.27 31.50
N PRO A 7 38.79 -5.31 32.13
CA PRO A 7 38.06 -4.10 31.65
C PRO A 7 38.15 -2.90 32.68
N PRO A 8 37.23 -1.90 32.86
CA PRO A 8 35.96 -1.56 32.17
C PRO A 8 35.67 -0.08 31.80
N VAL A 9 34.69 0.05 30.89
CA VAL A 9 33.57 1.01 30.72
C VAL A 9 33.59 2.33 31.53
N ASP A 10 33.47 3.46 30.83
CA ASP A 10 32.60 4.57 31.27
C ASP A 10 32.04 5.40 30.10
N GLU A 11 30.71 5.37 30.03
CA GLU A 11 29.74 6.43 29.73
C GLU A 11 29.99 7.48 28.64
N GLN A 12 29.19 7.31 27.57
CA GLN A 12 28.37 8.32 26.90
C GLN A 12 28.65 9.80 27.19
N HIS A 13 29.02 10.57 26.15
CA HIS A 13 28.44 11.89 25.92
C HIS A 13 28.21 12.12 24.42
N VAL A 14 26.94 12.02 24.06
CA VAL A 14 26.33 12.58 22.86
C VAL A 14 26.33 14.10 23.02
N TYR A 15 26.86 14.88 22.07
CA TYR A 15 26.37 16.24 21.83
C TYR A 15 26.66 16.74 20.41
N SER A 16 25.59 16.78 19.61
CA SER A 16 25.22 17.83 18.66
C SER A 16 26.26 18.34 17.65
N GLN A 17 26.21 17.81 16.43
CA GLN A 17 26.60 18.59 15.25
C GLN A 17 25.43 19.51 14.86
N GLU A 18 25.68 20.82 14.93
CA GLU A 18 24.76 21.88 14.55
C GLU A 18 24.35 21.77 13.07
N ILE A 19 23.07 21.52 12.81
CA ILE A 19 22.49 21.60 11.48
C ILE A 19 22.29 23.09 11.17
N THR A 20 23.19 23.65 10.37
CA THR A 20 23.05 24.97 9.77
C THR A 20 21.81 25.01 8.88
N GLN A 21 20.81 25.81 9.25
CA GLN A 21 19.62 26.07 8.42
C GLN A 21 19.99 26.87 7.15
N PRO A 22 19.62 26.43 5.93
CA PRO A 22 19.73 27.29 4.77
C PRO A 22 18.55 28.27 4.69
N ARG A 23 18.92 29.54 4.57
CA ARG A 23 18.07 30.72 4.47
C ARG A 23 17.05 30.65 3.34
N ARG A 24 15.81 30.99 3.69
CA ARG A 24 14.67 31.25 2.80
C ARG A 24 15.01 32.38 1.81
N SER A 25 15.25 32.05 0.55
CA SER A 25 15.39 33.03 -0.54
C SER A 25 14.17 32.94 -1.46
N LYS A 26 13.36 34.01 -1.45
CA LYS A 26 12.31 34.27 -2.43
C LYS A 26 12.95 34.52 -3.80
N ARG A 27 12.66 33.71 -4.82
CA ARG A 27 12.58 34.16 -6.23
C ARG A 27 11.55 33.36 -7.01
N GLN A 28 10.59 34.10 -7.56
CA GLN A 28 9.59 33.70 -8.54
C GLN A 28 10.23 33.30 -9.87
N GLY A 29 9.63 32.30 -10.52
CA GLY A 29 9.90 31.89 -11.89
C GLY A 29 8.99 30.72 -12.28
N GLN A 30 7.77 31.06 -12.73
CA GLN A 30 6.86 30.42 -13.70
C GLN A 30 7.28 29.02 -14.23
N SER A 31 6.45 27.99 -14.40
CA SER A 31 5.00 27.87 -14.54
C SER A 31 4.65 26.41 -14.24
N LEU A 32 3.98 26.15 -13.12
CA LEU A 32 3.15 24.95 -12.99
C LEU A 32 1.73 25.45 -13.20
N LEU A 33 1.11 25.00 -14.28
CA LEU A 33 -0.32 25.11 -14.50
C LEU A 33 -1.02 24.69 -13.21
N ALA A 34 -1.40 25.69 -12.41
CA ALA A 34 -2.35 25.53 -11.35
C ALA A 34 -3.64 25.12 -12.04
N LEU A 35 -3.86 23.81 -12.12
CA LEU A 35 -5.19 23.23 -12.24
C LEU A 35 -5.97 23.82 -11.06
N GLN A 36 -6.69 24.90 -11.35
CA GLN A 36 -7.67 25.43 -10.42
C GLN A 36 -8.64 24.28 -10.14
N PRO A 37 -8.92 23.92 -8.87
CA PRO A 37 -9.93 22.93 -8.58
C PRO A 37 -11.29 23.59 -8.75
N THR A 38 -11.74 23.71 -9.99
CA THR A 38 -13.14 23.97 -10.28
C THR A 38 -13.89 22.66 -10.10
N HIS A 39 -14.85 22.68 -9.16
CA HIS A 39 -15.82 21.65 -8.82
C HIS A 39 -15.35 20.58 -7.81
N SER A 40 -15.65 20.89 -6.54
CA SER A 40 -16.00 19.91 -5.51
C SER A 40 -15.08 18.69 -5.42
N THR A 41 -13.78 18.91 -5.19
CA THR A 41 -12.98 17.88 -4.53
C THR A 41 -13.58 17.73 -3.13
N ALA A 42 -14.51 16.78 -2.97
CA ALA A 42 -14.80 16.23 -1.65
C ALA A 42 -13.45 15.93 -1.05
N ARG A 43 -13.08 16.66 0.02
CA ARG A 43 -11.76 16.57 0.62
C ARG A 43 -11.53 15.12 0.98
N LEU A 44 -10.74 14.40 0.17
CA LEU A 44 -10.48 12.99 0.38
C LEU A 44 -9.87 12.84 1.77
N SER A 45 -10.23 11.75 2.45
CA SER A 45 -9.55 11.39 3.68
C SER A 45 -8.05 11.16 3.37
N ALA A 46 -7.18 11.33 4.36
CA ALA A 46 -5.75 11.07 4.19
C ALA A 46 -5.44 9.70 3.53
N PRO A 47 -6.05 8.57 3.95
CA PRO A 47 -5.81 7.28 3.29
C PRO A 47 -6.36 7.22 1.86
N ASP A 48 -7.53 7.82 1.58
CA ASP A 48 -8.06 7.82 0.22
C ASP A 48 -7.19 8.71 -0.71
N SER A 49 -6.63 9.81 -0.19
CA SER A 49 -5.66 10.63 -0.91
C SER A 49 -4.36 9.88 -1.19
N ALA A 50 -3.85 9.11 -0.22
CA ALA A 50 -2.66 8.29 -0.40
C ALA A 50 -2.88 7.19 -1.45
N LEU A 51 -4.07 6.58 -1.46
CA LEU A 51 -4.47 5.60 -2.47
C LEU A 51 -4.59 6.21 -3.88
N MET A 52 -4.93 7.49 -3.97
CA MET A 52 -5.04 8.23 -5.24
C MET A 52 -3.73 8.88 -5.72
N ALA A 53 -2.66 8.84 -4.93
CA ALA A 53 -1.39 9.52 -5.24
C ALA A 53 -0.62 8.93 -6.43
N SER A 54 -0.94 7.72 -6.88
CA SER A 54 -0.30 7.05 -8.02
C SER A 54 -1.22 6.93 -9.22
N THR A 55 -0.66 6.70 -10.41
CA THR A 55 -1.43 6.50 -11.65
C THR A 55 -2.11 5.12 -11.69
N THR A 56 -1.47 4.09 -11.12
CA THR A 56 -2.02 2.74 -11.06
C THR A 56 -1.94 2.19 -9.64
N ILE A 57 -2.72 1.13 -9.35
CA ILE A 57 -2.72 0.52 -8.03
C ILE A 57 -1.41 -0.27 -7.76
N GLU A 58 -0.80 -0.82 -8.79
CA GLU A 58 0.43 -1.60 -8.71
C GLU A 58 1.62 -0.72 -8.30
N THR A 59 1.59 0.56 -8.68
CA THR A 59 2.62 1.55 -8.34
C THR A 59 2.27 2.35 -7.08
N ASN A 60 1.16 2.05 -6.41
CA ASN A 60 0.73 2.76 -5.22
C ASN A 60 1.40 2.20 -3.95
N GLU A 61 2.33 2.96 -3.38
CA GLU A 61 3.12 2.52 -2.20
C GLU A 61 2.24 2.15 -1.01
N PHE A 62 1.20 2.93 -0.74
CA PHE A 62 0.26 2.67 0.35
C PHE A 62 -0.45 1.31 0.18
N TYR A 63 -1.00 1.03 -1.00
CA TYR A 63 -1.58 -0.27 -1.30
C TYR A 63 -0.53 -1.39 -1.26
N GLN A 64 0.67 -1.16 -1.82
CA GLN A 64 1.73 -2.17 -1.87
C GLN A 64 2.21 -2.57 -0.47
N GLU A 65 2.23 -1.67 0.49
CA GLU A 65 2.58 -1.98 1.88
C GLU A 65 1.57 -2.98 2.50
N HIS A 66 0.28 -2.71 2.34
CA HIS A 66 -0.77 -3.63 2.78
C HIS A 66 -0.71 -4.97 2.05
N TYR A 67 -0.48 -4.95 0.74
CA TYR A 67 -0.39 -6.16 -0.07
C TYR A 67 0.84 -7.02 0.30
N LYS A 68 2.00 -6.40 0.55
CA LYS A 68 3.19 -7.10 1.04
C LYS A 68 2.96 -7.73 2.41
N THR A 69 2.29 -7.01 3.30
CA THR A 69 1.93 -7.52 4.64
C THR A 69 1.03 -8.76 4.52
N PHE A 70 0.03 -8.69 3.63
CA PHE A 70 -0.83 -9.83 3.30
C PHE A 70 -0.03 -11.05 2.81
N LEU A 71 0.83 -10.87 1.80
CA LEU A 71 1.64 -11.96 1.25
C LEU A 71 2.62 -12.55 2.26
N ALA A 72 3.22 -11.72 3.11
CA ALA A 72 4.11 -12.17 4.17
C ALA A 72 3.37 -13.07 5.18
N PHE A 73 2.17 -12.67 5.58
CA PHE A 73 1.33 -13.44 6.49
C PHE A 73 0.85 -14.76 5.86
N GLU A 74 0.40 -14.71 4.59
CA GLU A 74 0.00 -15.91 3.83
C GLU A 74 1.17 -16.91 3.73
N THR A 75 2.35 -16.42 3.36
CA THR A 75 3.57 -17.24 3.28
C THR A 75 3.94 -17.85 4.62
N GLN A 76 3.80 -17.09 5.71
CA GLN A 76 4.09 -17.59 7.06
C GLN A 76 3.15 -18.74 7.43
N LEU A 77 1.84 -18.57 7.24
CA LEU A 77 0.86 -19.63 7.51
C LEU A 77 1.16 -20.91 6.72
N ILE A 78 1.47 -20.78 5.44
CA ILE A 78 1.84 -21.92 4.59
C ILE A 78 3.08 -22.63 5.15
N ARG A 79 4.13 -21.87 5.49
CA ARG A 79 5.39 -22.42 6.04
C ARG A 79 5.19 -23.10 7.39
N ASP A 80 4.42 -22.51 8.29
CA ASP A 80 4.12 -23.09 9.60
C ASP A 80 3.42 -24.44 9.45
N LEU A 81 2.53 -24.57 8.46
CA LEU A 81 1.92 -25.84 8.11
C LEU A 81 2.91 -26.85 7.52
N PHE A 82 3.81 -26.41 6.65
CA PHE A 82 4.85 -27.28 6.08
C PHE A 82 5.77 -27.85 7.16
N VAL A 83 6.12 -27.05 8.17
CA VAL A 83 6.99 -27.48 9.27
C VAL A 83 6.23 -28.41 10.24
N SER A 84 4.90 -28.45 10.20
CA SER A 84 4.11 -29.37 11.03
C SER A 84 4.32 -30.82 10.60
N GLU A 85 4.39 -31.74 11.56
CA GLU A 85 4.54 -33.19 11.32
C GLU A 85 3.44 -33.76 10.41
N ILE A 86 2.29 -33.08 10.34
CA ILE A 86 1.13 -33.45 9.52
C ILE A 86 1.46 -33.35 8.03
N SER A 87 2.35 -32.45 7.60
CA SER A 87 2.66 -32.23 6.18
C SER A 87 3.29 -33.46 5.50
N LEU A 88 4.00 -34.31 6.26
CA LEU A 88 4.69 -35.49 5.76
C LEU A 88 3.74 -36.62 5.35
N PHE A 89 2.49 -36.58 5.82
CA PHE A 89 1.50 -37.64 5.62
C PHE A 89 0.39 -37.26 4.65
N LEU A 90 0.38 -36.01 4.17
CA LEU A 90 -0.65 -35.51 3.27
C LEU A 90 -0.16 -35.54 1.82
N THR A 91 -1.07 -35.86 0.91
CA THR A 91 -0.90 -35.57 -0.51
C THR A 91 -0.90 -34.06 -0.74
N LYS A 92 -0.45 -33.63 -1.93
CA LYS A 92 -0.45 -32.21 -2.30
C LYS A 92 -1.86 -31.61 -2.22
N GLU A 93 -2.86 -32.35 -2.67
CA GLU A 93 -4.25 -31.93 -2.71
C GLU A 93 -4.81 -31.76 -1.29
N GLU A 94 -4.64 -32.76 -0.42
CA GLU A 94 -5.07 -32.69 0.99
C GLU A 94 -4.36 -31.56 1.76
N PHE A 95 -3.07 -31.35 1.48
CA PHE A 95 -2.32 -30.26 2.09
C PHE A 95 -2.85 -28.89 1.63
N THR A 96 -3.23 -28.76 0.36
CA THR A 96 -3.82 -27.54 -0.20
C THR A 96 -5.18 -27.26 0.45
N GLU A 97 -6.07 -28.26 0.51
CA GLU A 97 -7.36 -28.14 1.17
C GLU A 97 -7.21 -27.75 2.64
N ARG A 98 -6.21 -28.31 3.34
CA ARG A 98 -5.93 -27.98 4.73
C ARG A 98 -5.46 -26.54 4.92
N ILE A 99 -4.60 -26.04 4.03
CA ILE A 99 -4.19 -24.62 4.03
C ILE A 99 -5.41 -23.74 3.82
N GLU A 100 -6.22 -24.02 2.80
CA GLU A 100 -7.43 -23.25 2.50
C GLU A 100 -8.41 -23.24 3.69
N GLU A 101 -8.60 -24.39 4.34
CA GLU A 101 -9.44 -24.51 5.53
C GLU A 101 -8.91 -23.63 6.67
N ILE A 102 -7.61 -23.67 6.95
CA ILE A 102 -7.00 -22.86 8.01
C ILE A 102 -7.10 -21.37 7.68
N MET A 103 -6.82 -20.97 6.45
CA MET A 103 -6.97 -19.58 6.00
C MET A 103 -8.42 -19.11 6.09
N SER A 104 -9.39 -19.96 5.77
CA SER A 104 -10.82 -19.64 5.88
C SER A 104 -11.25 -19.38 7.33
N LYS A 105 -10.62 -20.07 8.30
CA LYS A 105 -10.93 -19.97 9.74
C LYS A 105 -10.08 -18.90 10.45
N ASN A 106 -8.97 -18.48 9.87
CA ASN A 106 -8.05 -17.50 10.45
C ASN A 106 -8.64 -16.08 10.32
N LYS A 107 -9.13 -15.53 11.43
CA LYS A 107 -9.72 -14.18 11.45
C LYS A 107 -8.77 -13.09 10.97
N THR A 108 -7.51 -13.13 11.41
CA THR A 108 -6.50 -12.15 11.02
C THR A 108 -6.23 -12.19 9.51
N TYR A 109 -6.15 -13.39 8.93
CA TYR A 109 -6.03 -13.55 7.48
C TYR A 109 -7.21 -12.88 6.75
N GLN A 110 -8.43 -13.17 7.18
CA GLN A 110 -9.65 -12.61 6.59
C GLN A 110 -9.71 -11.07 6.70
N GLU A 111 -9.28 -10.51 7.84
CA GLU A 111 -9.23 -9.05 8.04
C GLU A 111 -8.21 -8.37 7.11
N ILE A 112 -7.00 -8.92 7.00
CA ILE A 112 -5.97 -8.39 6.12
C ILE A 112 -6.40 -8.52 4.65
N GLN A 113 -6.94 -9.68 4.26
CA GLN A 113 -7.46 -9.93 2.91
C GLN A 113 -8.58 -8.94 2.56
N SER A 114 -9.53 -8.74 3.48
CA SER A 114 -10.62 -7.78 3.32
C SER A 114 -10.11 -6.35 3.15
N THR A 115 -9.10 -5.96 3.94
CA THR A 115 -8.47 -4.63 3.83
C THR A 115 -7.86 -4.40 2.46
N VAL A 116 -7.05 -5.35 1.96
CA VAL A 116 -6.43 -5.25 0.62
C VAL A 116 -7.50 -5.18 -0.47
N LEU A 117 -8.55 -6.00 -0.36
CA LEU A 117 -9.66 -5.99 -1.31
C LEU A 117 -10.41 -4.66 -1.32
N GLN A 118 -10.70 -4.10 -0.14
CA GLN A 118 -11.36 -2.80 -0.02
C GLN A 118 -10.53 -1.68 -0.63
N LEU A 119 -9.21 -1.66 -0.41
CA LEU A 119 -8.32 -0.69 -1.05
C LEU A 119 -8.37 -0.82 -2.58
N ARG A 120 -8.36 -2.05 -3.11
CA ARG A 120 -8.47 -2.29 -4.55
C ARG A 120 -9.80 -1.80 -5.13
N ILE A 121 -10.90 -2.10 -4.46
CA ILE A 121 -12.23 -1.64 -4.86
C ILE A 121 -12.31 -0.12 -4.84
N LYS A 122 -11.87 0.52 -3.74
CA LYS A 122 -11.86 1.98 -3.60
C LYS A 122 -11.06 2.64 -4.72
N ARG A 123 -9.89 2.09 -5.05
CA ARG A 123 -9.05 2.64 -6.12
C ARG A 123 -9.77 2.63 -7.47
N HIS A 124 -10.33 1.49 -7.86
CA HIS A 124 -11.06 1.39 -9.12
C HIS A 124 -12.33 2.24 -9.15
N TYR A 125 -12.99 2.42 -8.00
CA TYR A 125 -14.14 3.31 -7.87
C TYR A 125 -13.76 4.76 -8.21
N TYR A 126 -12.68 5.29 -7.61
CA TYR A 126 -12.22 6.64 -7.89
C TYR A 126 -11.68 6.80 -9.31
N ASP A 127 -10.95 5.80 -9.84
CA ASP A 127 -10.50 5.81 -11.23
C ASP A 127 -11.70 5.88 -12.20
N GLY A 128 -12.80 5.19 -11.90
CA GLY A 128 -14.04 5.26 -12.67
C GLY A 128 -14.67 6.66 -12.65
N ILE A 129 -14.70 7.31 -11.49
CA ILE A 129 -15.19 8.69 -11.34
C ILE A 129 -14.34 9.64 -12.18
N VAL A 130 -13.02 9.62 -12.04
CA VAL A 130 -12.11 10.51 -12.79
C VAL A 130 -12.30 10.33 -14.31
N LYS A 131 -12.34 9.09 -14.80
CA LYS A 131 -12.56 8.81 -16.23
C LYS A 131 -13.90 9.34 -16.77
N SER A 132 -14.96 9.29 -15.96
CA SER A 132 -16.27 9.83 -16.34
C SER A 132 -16.31 11.36 -16.38
N MET A 133 -15.44 12.03 -15.61
CA MET A 133 -15.27 13.48 -15.67
C MET A 133 -14.43 13.91 -16.87
N GLU A 134 -13.44 13.10 -17.27
CA GLU A 134 -12.61 13.36 -18.46
C GLU A 134 -13.36 13.12 -19.78
N ASN A 135 -14.33 12.18 -19.79
CA ASN A 135 -15.20 11.90 -20.94
C ASN A 135 -16.67 12.03 -20.55
N PRO A 136 -17.19 13.26 -20.31
CA PRO A 136 -18.60 13.43 -20.09
C PRO A 136 -19.34 12.95 -21.34
N ILE A 137 -20.25 11.99 -21.18
CA ILE A 137 -21.14 11.57 -22.26
C ILE A 137 -21.97 12.80 -22.64
N THR A 138 -21.54 13.52 -23.68
CA THR A 138 -22.31 14.62 -24.22
C THR A 138 -23.57 14.03 -24.87
N PRO A 139 -24.78 14.45 -24.46
CA PRO A 139 -26.03 13.97 -25.05
C PRO A 139 -26.15 14.30 -26.55
N SER A 140 -25.27 15.15 -27.09
CA SER A 140 -25.15 15.44 -28.53
C SER A 140 -24.80 14.22 -29.40
N SER A 141 -24.38 13.10 -28.82
CA SER A 141 -24.02 11.88 -29.55
C SER A 141 -25.22 10.99 -29.90
N LEU A 142 -26.41 11.29 -29.35
CA LEU A 142 -27.67 10.55 -29.61
C LEU A 142 -28.59 11.25 -30.62
N SER A 143 -28.14 12.34 -31.23
CA SER A 143 -28.93 13.13 -32.19
C SER A 143 -28.25 13.18 -33.56
N GLN A 144 -28.07 12.01 -34.18
CA GLN A 144 -28.04 11.95 -35.64
C GLN A 144 -29.17 11.02 -36.10
N PRO A 145 -30.28 11.55 -36.61
CA PRO A 145 -31.18 10.72 -37.40
C PRO A 145 -30.42 10.28 -38.65
N ALA A 146 -30.42 8.97 -38.90
CA ALA A 146 -30.00 8.43 -40.19
C ALA A 146 -30.84 9.08 -41.29
N ILE A 147 -30.17 9.70 -42.26
CA ILE A 147 -30.76 10.10 -43.54
C ILE A 147 -30.62 8.92 -44.50
#